data_AF-A0A843GK35-F1
#
_entry.id   AF-A0A843GK35-F1
#
_cell.length_a   1.000
_cell.length_b   1.000
_cell.length_c   1.000
_cell.angle_alpha   90.00
_cell.angle_beta   90.00
_cell.angle_gamma   90.00
#
_symmetry.space_group_name_H-M   'P 1'
#
loop_
_entity.id
_entity.type
_entity.pdbx_description
1 polymer ?
#
loop_
_entity_poly.entity_id
_entity_poly.type
_entity_poly.pdbx_seq_one_letter_code
_entity_poly.pdbx_strand_id
1 'polypeptide(L)'
;MAKIKGINKVNKIINNFTKQFGVTARYDTEFEAFCDNGRKLIGYTFLDTGSGNFVEDATRRYPEINADIFLWALMHEIGHCMTENMWTPEEREYFYYQKDMIYEMEVEEEGMNAWYHACPDEFFATKWAGDYMRNHPKQIKKFWDKLQRAVLQMYVKNELI
;
A
#
# COMPACT_ATOMS: atom_id res chain seq x y z
N MET A 1 19.34 10.47 -12.40
CA MET A 1 17.97 10.81 -11.95
C MET A 1 17.96 12.21 -11.34
N ALA A 2 17.01 13.05 -11.73
CA ALA A 2 16.81 14.34 -11.09
C ALA A 2 16.39 14.13 -9.62
N LYS A 3 16.99 14.89 -8.69
CA LYS A 3 16.71 14.76 -7.26
C LYS A 3 15.38 15.45 -6.93
N ILE A 4 14.35 14.69 -6.57
CA ILE A 4 13.04 15.25 -6.18
C ILE A 4 13.20 16.10 -4.91
N LYS A 5 12.95 17.41 -5.02
CA LYS A 5 13.07 18.34 -3.90
C LYS A 5 11.97 18.07 -2.88
N GLY A 6 12.32 17.94 -1.60
CA GLY A 6 11.34 17.75 -0.52
C GLY A 6 10.96 16.31 -0.19
N ILE A 7 11.37 15.33 -1.01
CA ILE A 7 11.06 13.90 -0.78
C ILE A 7 11.57 13.39 0.57
N ASN A 8 12.70 13.89 1.08
CA ASN A 8 13.24 13.51 2.39
C ASN A 8 12.26 13.82 3.55
N LYS A 9 11.47 14.91 3.44
CA LYS A 9 10.49 15.26 4.46
C LYS A 9 9.29 14.32 4.42
N VAL A 10 8.84 13.96 3.22
CA VAL A 10 7.79 12.97 2.97
C VAL A 10 8.22 11.60 3.51
N ASN A 11 9.39 11.10 3.07
CA ASN A 11 9.99 9.86 3.56
C ASN A 11 10.06 9.83 5.09
N LYS A 12 10.51 10.91 5.73
CA LYS A 12 10.57 11.00 7.19
C LYS A 12 9.18 10.90 7.84
N ILE A 13 8.15 11.51 7.25
CA ILE A 13 6.78 11.44 7.80
C ILE A 13 6.23 10.02 7.71
N ILE A 14 6.37 9.39 6.55
CA ILE A 14 5.93 8.00 6.32
C ILE A 14 6.69 7.06 7.27
N ASN A 15 8.02 7.13 7.32
CA ASN A 15 8.81 6.27 8.21
C ASN A 15 8.50 6.46 9.70
N ASN A 16 8.18 7.68 10.14
CA ASN A 16 7.75 7.87 11.53
C ASN A 16 6.43 7.17 11.84
N PHE A 17 5.54 7.06 10.86
CA PHE A 17 4.29 6.34 10.97
C PHE A 17 4.52 4.82 10.88
N THR A 18 5.27 4.35 9.89
CA THR A 18 5.48 2.90 9.64
C THR A 18 6.34 2.22 10.71
N LYS A 19 7.17 2.98 11.43
CA LYS A 19 8.01 2.46 12.53
C LYS A 19 7.22 1.70 13.59
N GLN A 20 5.97 2.08 13.85
CA GLN A 20 5.14 1.38 14.85
C GLN A 20 4.81 -0.07 14.45
N PHE A 21 4.96 -0.40 13.18
CA PHE A 21 4.77 -1.74 12.62
C PHE A 21 6.09 -2.48 12.39
N GLY A 22 7.23 -1.87 12.75
CA GLY A 22 8.55 -2.40 12.41
C GLY A 22 8.90 -2.33 10.92
N VAL A 23 8.20 -1.47 10.17
CA VAL A 23 8.34 -1.33 8.71
C VAL A 23 9.12 -0.07 8.35
N THR A 24 10.04 -0.18 7.40
CA THR A 24 10.75 0.96 6.79
C THR A 24 10.14 1.26 5.43
N ALA A 25 9.95 2.54 5.09
CA ALA A 25 9.41 2.94 3.80
C ALA A 25 10.46 3.70 2.98
N ARG A 26 10.47 3.50 1.66
CA ARG A 26 11.29 4.29 0.73
C ARG A 26 10.47 4.69 -0.49
N TYR A 27 10.77 5.87 -1.02
CA TYR A 27 10.25 6.28 -2.32
C TYR A 27 10.83 5.38 -3.41
N ASP A 28 9.96 4.81 -4.24
CA ASP A 28 10.30 3.86 -5.29
C ASP A 28 9.45 4.09 -6.56
N THR A 29 9.59 3.22 -7.56
CA THR A 29 8.81 3.29 -8.80
C THR A 29 7.37 2.80 -8.64
N GLU A 30 7.13 1.88 -7.71
CA GLU A 30 5.84 1.24 -7.46
C GLU A 30 5.52 1.08 -5.96
N PHE A 31 4.28 0.68 -5.67
CA PHE A 31 3.90 0.19 -4.34
C PHE A 31 4.23 -1.29 -4.26
N GLU A 32 5.05 -1.67 -3.29
CA GLU A 32 5.48 -3.05 -3.10
C GLU A 32 5.97 -3.28 -1.67
N ALA A 33 5.70 -4.46 -1.13
CA ALA A 33 6.20 -4.91 0.16
C ALA A 33 7.29 -5.97 -0.01
N PHE A 34 8.45 -5.73 0.59
CA PHE A 34 9.51 -6.72 0.74
C PHE A 34 9.62 -7.13 2.20
N CYS A 35 9.35 -8.41 2.42
CA CYS A 35 9.48 -9.01 3.72
C CYS A 35 10.44 -10.20 3.61
N ASP A 36 11.63 -10.05 4.17
CA ASP A 36 12.63 -11.12 4.15
C ASP A 36 13.54 -11.01 5.38
N ASN A 37 13.86 -12.17 5.98
CA ASN A 37 14.85 -12.30 7.05
C ASN A 37 14.67 -11.29 8.20
N GLY A 38 13.43 -11.04 8.60
CA GLY A 38 13.08 -10.10 9.67
C GLY A 38 13.17 -8.61 9.29
N ARG A 39 13.42 -8.30 8.01
CA ARG A 39 13.35 -6.95 7.46
C ARG A 39 12.02 -6.77 6.74
N LYS A 40 11.35 -5.65 7.04
CA LYS A 40 10.10 -5.25 6.40
C LYS A 40 10.30 -3.88 5.76
N LEU A 41 10.26 -3.85 4.45
CA LEU A 41 10.46 -2.65 3.63
C LEU A 41 9.25 -2.47 2.72
N ILE A 42 8.79 -1.23 2.57
CA ILE A 42 7.79 -0.90 1.56
C ILE A 42 8.34 0.14 0.59
N GLY A 43 8.19 -0.12 -0.71
CA GLY A 43 8.28 0.87 -1.77
C GLY A 43 6.98 1.66 -1.85
N TYR A 44 7.07 2.97 -2.08
CA TYR A 44 5.89 3.79 -2.34
C TYR A 44 6.14 4.77 -3.48
N THR A 45 5.09 5.05 -4.25
CA THR A 45 5.13 5.99 -5.37
C THR A 45 3.98 7.00 -5.32
N PHE A 46 4.11 8.09 -6.05
CA PHE A 46 3.03 9.07 -6.28
C PHE A 46 2.46 8.99 -7.71
N LEU A 47 2.99 8.08 -8.53
CA LEU A 47 2.67 7.93 -9.95
C LEU A 47 1.91 6.64 -10.22
N ASP A 48 1.08 6.21 -9.28
CA ASP A 48 0.29 4.99 -9.47
C ASP A 48 -0.87 5.27 -10.43
N THR A 49 -0.86 4.58 -11.57
CA THR A 49 -1.85 4.71 -12.65
C THR A 49 -2.68 3.44 -12.84
N GLY A 50 -2.41 2.37 -12.07
CA GLY A 50 -3.02 1.06 -12.25
C GLY A 50 -4.03 0.65 -11.17
N SER A 51 -4.13 1.38 -10.06
CA SER A 51 -4.88 0.95 -8.87
C SER A 51 -6.31 1.52 -8.75
N GLY A 52 -6.86 2.12 -9.81
CA GLY A 52 -8.21 2.72 -9.78
C GLY A 52 -9.29 1.75 -9.29
N ASN A 53 -9.25 0.52 -9.79
CA ASN A 53 -10.21 -0.52 -9.41
C ASN A 53 -10.01 -1.07 -7.98
N PHE A 54 -8.77 -1.06 -7.46
CA PHE A 54 -8.47 -1.47 -6.09
C PHE A 54 -9.14 -0.54 -5.07
N VAL A 55 -9.09 0.77 -5.30
CA VAL A 55 -9.73 1.75 -4.41
C VAL A 55 -11.23 1.60 -4.42
N GLU A 56 -11.84 1.37 -5.59
CA GLU A 56 -13.28 1.15 -5.69
C GLU A 56 -13.73 -0.07 -4.88
N ASP A 57 -13.01 -1.19 -4.95
CA ASP A 57 -13.35 -2.37 -4.15
C ASP A 57 -13.10 -2.15 -2.64
N ALA A 58 -11.98 -1.51 -2.29
CA ALA A 58 -11.67 -1.17 -0.90
C ALA A 58 -12.74 -0.26 -0.29
N THR A 59 -13.17 0.79 -1.02
CA THR A 59 -14.26 1.69 -0.61
C THR A 59 -15.59 0.95 -0.53
N ARG A 60 -15.88 0.01 -1.43
CA ARG A 60 -17.11 -0.79 -1.37
C ARG A 60 -17.17 -1.68 -0.12
N ARG A 61 -16.04 -2.27 0.28
CA ARG A 61 -15.92 -3.13 1.48
C ARG A 61 -15.84 -2.34 2.79
N TYR A 62 -15.28 -1.14 2.73
CA TYR A 62 -15.04 -0.26 3.88
C TYR A 62 -15.59 1.16 3.62
N PRO A 63 -16.92 1.31 3.42
CA PRO A 63 -17.53 2.58 2.98
C PRO A 63 -17.39 3.73 3.99
N GLU A 64 -17.13 3.41 5.26
CA GLU A 64 -16.89 4.37 6.33
C GLU A 64 -15.48 4.97 6.32
N ILE A 65 -14.54 4.37 5.57
CA ILE A 65 -13.15 4.81 5.51
C ILE A 65 -12.99 5.81 4.36
N ASN A 66 -12.79 7.08 4.73
CA ASN A 66 -12.45 8.13 3.77
C ASN A 66 -10.92 8.20 3.58
N ALA A 67 -10.41 7.49 2.59
CA ALA A 67 -9.00 7.42 2.23
C ALA A 67 -8.86 7.50 0.71
N ASP A 68 -7.80 8.16 0.25
CA ASP A 68 -7.45 8.17 -1.17
C ASP A 68 -6.63 6.94 -1.56
N ILE A 69 -6.32 6.84 -2.85
CA ILE A 69 -5.55 5.75 -3.43
C ILE A 69 -4.19 5.55 -2.77
N PHE A 70 -3.50 6.66 -2.49
CA PHE A 70 -2.18 6.61 -1.86
C PHE A 70 -2.25 6.03 -0.46
N LEU A 71 -3.21 6.50 0.35
CA LEU A 71 -3.36 6.03 1.71
C LEU A 71 -3.79 4.56 1.75
N TRP A 72 -4.68 4.14 0.86
CA TRP A 72 -5.06 2.74 0.73
C TRP A 72 -3.88 1.87 0.33
N ALA A 73 -3.14 2.22 -0.71
CA ALA A 73 -1.97 1.48 -1.17
C ALA A 73 -0.89 1.39 -0.08
N LEU A 74 -0.57 2.51 0.58
CA LEU A 74 0.40 2.51 1.67
C LEU A 74 -0.01 1.59 2.82
N MET A 75 -1.28 1.65 3.24
CA MET A 75 -1.78 0.80 4.32
C MET A 75 -1.87 -0.67 3.91
N HIS A 76 -2.14 -0.94 2.64
CA HIS A 76 -2.15 -2.27 2.06
C HIS A 76 -0.74 -2.90 2.07
N GLU A 77 0.31 -2.18 1.67
CA GLU A 77 1.69 -2.69 1.75
C GLU A 77 2.15 -2.94 3.20
N ILE A 78 1.71 -2.09 4.13
CA ILE A 78 1.90 -2.38 5.57
C ILE A 78 1.13 -3.65 5.94
N GLY A 79 -0.08 -3.84 5.40
CA GLY A 79 -0.87 -5.05 5.55
C GLY A 79 -0.09 -6.31 5.19
N HIS A 80 0.52 -6.36 4.00
CA HIS A 80 1.40 -7.46 3.57
C HIS A 80 2.48 -7.77 4.61
N CYS A 81 3.18 -6.73 5.07
CA CYS A 81 4.18 -6.84 6.15
C CYS A 81 3.61 -7.38 7.46
N MET A 82 2.35 -7.11 7.78
CA MET A 82 1.72 -7.50 9.04
C MET A 82 1.07 -8.88 8.99
N THR A 83 0.75 -9.38 7.80
CA THR A 83 0.10 -10.68 7.60
C THR A 83 1.07 -11.75 7.12
N GLU A 84 2.27 -11.41 6.64
CA GLU A 84 3.29 -12.34 6.13
C GLU A 84 3.52 -13.61 6.98
N ASN A 85 3.57 -13.47 8.30
CA ASN A 85 3.83 -14.59 9.22
C ASN A 85 2.58 -15.38 9.61
N MET A 86 1.42 -15.08 9.02
CA MET A 86 0.20 -15.85 9.24
C MET A 86 0.23 -17.21 8.54
N TRP A 87 1.19 -17.42 7.64
CA TRP A 87 1.23 -18.57 6.76
C TRP A 87 2.54 -19.34 6.87
N THR A 88 2.41 -20.66 6.79
CA THR A 88 3.53 -21.57 6.59
C THR A 88 4.24 -21.28 5.26
N PRO A 89 5.51 -21.65 5.11
CA PRO A 89 6.22 -21.54 3.83
C PRO A 89 5.45 -22.22 2.68
N GLU A 90 4.84 -23.38 2.94
CA GLU A 90 4.10 -24.15 1.94
C GLU A 90 2.80 -23.45 1.50
N GLU A 91 2.08 -22.82 2.43
CA GLU A 91 0.90 -22.00 2.10
C GLU A 91 1.28 -20.78 1.26
N ARG A 92 2.41 -20.13 1.58
CA ARG A 92 2.93 -19.01 0.77
C ARG A 92 3.31 -19.44 -0.64
N GLU A 93 4.01 -20.56 -0.78
CA GLU A 93 4.37 -21.11 -2.09
C GLU A 93 3.11 -21.40 -2.92
N TYR A 94 2.08 -21.97 -2.30
CA TYR A 94 0.80 -22.20 -2.97
C TYR A 94 0.10 -20.90 -3.40
N PHE A 95 0.16 -19.83 -2.59
CA PHE A 95 -0.41 -18.54 -2.97
C PHE A 95 0.33 -17.90 -4.14
N TYR A 96 1.67 -17.92 -4.14
CA TYR A 96 2.44 -17.42 -5.28
C TYR A 96 2.13 -18.20 -6.55
N TYR A 97 1.98 -19.51 -6.46
CA TYR A 97 1.54 -20.32 -7.59
C TYR A 97 0.16 -19.91 -8.12
N GLN A 98 -0.83 -19.68 -7.25
CA GLN A 98 -2.14 -19.18 -7.67
C GLN A 98 -2.06 -17.80 -8.31
N LYS A 99 -1.24 -16.90 -7.76
CA LYS A 99 -1.04 -15.55 -8.28
C LYS A 99 -0.41 -15.58 -9.67
N ASP A 100 0.60 -16.42 -9.89
CA ASP A 100 1.24 -16.61 -11.19
C ASP A 100 0.25 -17.17 -12.23
N MET A 101 -0.56 -18.17 -11.85
CA MET A 101 -1.62 -18.69 -12.73
C MET A 101 -2.63 -17.62 -13.13
N ILE A 102 -3.00 -16.73 -12.21
CA ILE A 102 -3.93 -15.63 -12.49
C ILE A 102 -3.31 -14.62 -13.45
N TYR A 103 -2.02 -14.31 -13.32
CA TYR A 103 -1.31 -13.43 -14.25
C TYR A 103 -1.14 -14.03 -15.65
N GLU A 104 -0.96 -15.36 -15.75
CA GLU A 104 -0.82 -16.07 -17.04
C GLU A 104 -2.14 -16.24 -17.77
N MET A 105 -3.27 -16.28 -17.05
CA MET A 105 -4.59 -16.21 -17.66
C MET A 105 -4.82 -14.77 -18.12
N GLU A 106 -4.77 -14.50 -19.43
CA GLU A 106 -5.09 -13.20 -20.04
C GLU A 106 -6.55 -12.80 -19.70
N VAL A 107 -6.79 -12.31 -18.49
CA VAL A 107 -8.12 -11.88 -18.07
C VAL A 107 -8.38 -10.52 -18.71
N GLU A 108 -9.39 -10.45 -19.60
CA GLU A 108 -9.95 -9.18 -20.09
C GLU A 108 -10.16 -8.22 -18.89
N GLU A 109 -9.76 -6.95 -19.05
CA GLU A 109 -9.53 -5.95 -17.98
C GLU A 109 -10.62 -5.88 -16.88
N GLU A 110 -11.87 -6.25 -17.17
CA GLU A 110 -12.99 -6.23 -16.21
C GLU A 110 -12.93 -7.33 -15.13
N GLY A 111 -12.18 -8.42 -15.35
CA GLY A 111 -12.12 -9.55 -14.42
C GLY A 111 -11.00 -9.49 -13.37
N MET A 112 -9.91 -8.78 -13.64
CA MET A 112 -8.67 -8.83 -12.85
C MET A 112 -8.86 -8.58 -11.34
N ASN A 113 -9.76 -7.66 -10.95
CA ASN A 113 -9.91 -7.25 -9.55
C ASN A 113 -10.68 -8.25 -8.68
N ALA A 114 -11.62 -8.99 -9.28
CA ALA A 114 -12.29 -10.09 -8.58
C ALA A 114 -11.29 -11.20 -8.21
N TRP A 115 -10.26 -11.38 -9.05
CA TRP A 115 -9.20 -12.38 -8.85
C TRP A 115 -8.04 -11.86 -7.98
N TYR A 116 -7.68 -10.58 -8.05
CA TYR A 116 -6.70 -9.97 -7.16
C TYR A 116 -7.10 -10.16 -5.68
N HIS A 117 -8.36 -9.92 -5.34
CA HIS A 117 -8.88 -10.22 -3.99
C HIS A 117 -9.23 -11.69 -3.75
N ALA A 118 -9.15 -12.55 -4.75
CA ALA A 118 -9.18 -14.00 -4.55
C ALA A 118 -7.83 -14.52 -4.05
N CYS A 119 -6.74 -13.79 -4.30
CA CYS A 119 -5.44 -14.08 -3.72
C CYS A 119 -5.48 -13.82 -2.20
N PRO A 120 -5.21 -14.84 -1.36
CA PRO A 120 -5.37 -14.69 0.09
C PRO A 120 -4.48 -13.60 0.69
N ASP A 121 -3.23 -13.45 0.24
CA ASP A 121 -2.31 -12.41 0.72
C ASP A 121 -2.88 -11.00 0.48
N GLU A 122 -3.35 -10.70 -0.74
CA GLU A 122 -3.95 -9.42 -1.12
C GLU A 122 -5.23 -9.13 -0.33
N PHE A 123 -6.05 -10.17 -0.11
CA PHE A 123 -7.25 -10.07 0.71
C PHE A 123 -6.89 -9.74 2.16
N PHE A 124 -5.96 -10.47 2.77
CA PHE A 124 -5.59 -10.28 4.18
C PHE A 124 -4.86 -8.94 4.39
N ALA A 125 -4.01 -8.51 3.45
CA ALA A 125 -3.36 -7.21 3.48
C ALA A 125 -4.39 -6.07 3.43
N THR A 126 -5.33 -6.13 2.48
CA THR A 126 -6.42 -5.15 2.36
C THR A 126 -7.32 -5.16 3.59
N LYS A 127 -7.63 -6.35 4.11
CA LYS A 127 -8.45 -6.51 5.31
C LYS A 127 -7.79 -5.87 6.52
N TRP A 128 -6.49 -6.14 6.72
CA TRP A 128 -5.70 -5.54 7.79
C TRP A 128 -5.69 -4.02 7.69
N ALA A 129 -5.46 -3.48 6.48
CA ALA A 129 -5.46 -2.05 6.22
C ALA A 129 -6.80 -1.39 6.61
N GLY A 130 -7.92 -1.96 6.13
CA GLY A 130 -9.26 -1.48 6.44
C GLY A 130 -9.57 -1.55 7.93
N ASP A 131 -9.30 -2.69 8.58
CA ASP A 131 -9.55 -2.85 10.02
C ASP A 131 -8.70 -1.89 10.86
N TYR A 132 -7.43 -1.68 10.51
CA TYR A 132 -6.56 -0.74 11.22
C TYR A 132 -7.08 0.69 11.09
N MET A 133 -7.43 1.12 9.88
CA MET A 133 -7.93 2.47 9.63
C MET A 133 -9.27 2.74 10.30
N ARG A 134 -10.19 1.77 10.27
CA ARG A 134 -11.47 1.80 10.99
C ARG A 134 -11.28 1.97 12.49
N ASN A 135 -10.33 1.26 13.08
CA ASN A 135 -10.10 1.26 14.52
C ASN A 135 -9.25 2.45 15.00
N HIS A 136 -8.50 3.11 14.11
CA HIS A 136 -7.60 4.22 14.45
C HIS A 136 -7.84 5.50 13.63
N PRO A 137 -9.09 5.96 13.44
CA PRO A 137 -9.42 7.00 12.46
C PRO A 137 -8.75 8.35 12.80
N LYS A 138 -8.63 8.68 14.09
CA LYS A 138 -7.96 9.92 14.54
C LYS A 138 -6.46 9.90 14.22
N GLN A 139 -5.82 8.75 14.37
CA GLN A 139 -4.40 8.60 14.09
C GLN A 139 -4.14 8.67 12.60
N ILE A 140 -4.94 7.97 11.79
CA ILE A 140 -4.87 8.01 10.33
C ILE A 140 -5.08 9.42 9.81
N LYS A 141 -6.12 10.13 10.28
CA LYS A 141 -6.35 11.52 9.89
C LYS A 141 -5.17 12.42 10.22
N LYS A 142 -4.62 12.31 11.43
CA LYS A 142 -3.45 13.11 11.86
C LYS A 142 -2.21 12.83 11.01
N PHE A 143 -1.98 11.56 10.67
CA PHE A 143 -0.92 11.15 9.77
C PHE A 143 -1.12 11.75 8.38
N TRP A 144 -2.31 11.58 7.80
CA TRP A 144 -2.65 12.03 6.47
C TRP A 144 -2.58 13.56 6.32
N ASP A 145 -3.18 14.32 7.25
CA ASP A 145 -3.12 15.78 7.26
C ASP A 145 -1.66 16.30 7.24
N LYS A 146 -0.74 15.59 7.91
CA LYS A 146 0.67 15.95 7.96
C LYS A 146 1.39 15.58 6.65
N LEU A 147 1.08 14.40 6.10
CA LEU A 147 1.69 13.91 4.88
C LEU A 147 1.25 14.74 3.67
N GLN A 148 -0.05 14.97 3.50
CA GLN A 148 -0.62 15.73 2.39
C GLN A 148 0.01 17.13 2.27
N ARG A 149 0.19 17.83 3.40
CA ARG A 149 0.88 19.14 3.42
C ARG A 149 2.34 19.03 2.95
N ALA A 150 3.04 17.96 3.30
CA ALA A 150 4.43 17.75 2.88
C ALA A 150 4.52 17.38 1.39
N VAL A 151 3.56 16.61 0.88
CA VAL A 151 3.44 16.27 -0.55
C VAL A 151 3.12 17.51 -1.38
N LEU A 152 2.18 18.36 -0.97
CA LEU A 152 1.91 19.64 -1.63
C LEU A 152 3.15 20.53 -1.68
N GLN A 153 3.88 20.65 -0.57
CA GLN A 153 5.16 21.39 -0.54
C GLN A 153 6.22 20.77 -1.45
N MET A 154 6.21 19.46 -1.64
CA MET A 154 7.09 18.77 -2.58
C MET A 154 6.71 19.17 -4.02
N TYR A 155 5.43 19.08 -4.41
CA TYR A 155 4.98 19.48 -5.74
C TYR A 155 5.33 20.94 -6.06
N VAL A 156 5.03 21.89 -5.16
CA VAL A 156 5.38 23.32 -5.33
C VAL A 156 6.89 23.51 -5.53
N LYS A 157 7.74 22.82 -4.75
CA LYS A 157 9.20 22.95 -4.87
C LYS A 157 9.76 22.39 -6.17
N ASN A 158 9.04 21.50 -6.82
CA ASN A 158 9.40 20.92 -8.11
C ASN A 158 8.63 21.57 -9.26
N GLU A 159 7.90 22.67 -9.03
CA GLU A 159 7.19 23.44 -10.06
C GLU A 159 6.15 22.62 -10.83
N LEU A 160 5.55 21.64 -10.14
CA LEU A 160 4.54 20.74 -10.71
C LEU A 160 3.10 21.26 -10.50
N ILE A 161 2.92 22.22 -9.58
CA ILE A 161 1.70 22.98 -9.30
C ILE A 161 2.06 24.38 -8.82
#